data_AF-A0A7V6ZUD9-F1
#
_entry.id   AF-A0A7V6ZUD9-F1
#
_cell.length_a   1.000
_cell.length_b   1.000
_cell.length_c   1.000
_cell.angle_alpha   90.00
_cell.angle_beta   90.00
_cell.angle_gamma   90.00
#
_symmetry.space_group_name_H-M   'P 1'
#
loop_
_entity.id
_entity.type
_entity.pdbx_description
1 polymer ?
#
loop_
_entity_poly.entity_id
_entity_poly.type
_entity_poly.pdbx_seq_one_letter_code
_entity_poly.pdbx_strand_id
1 'polypeptide(L)'
;MMNKMKKILKNQKGFTLIELITVIVILGIILGIGIPRYLHIQFKQEWNSDAVTLRSVLKSAELYYVQNPTDDSVSFGDLISQGYIDDVVLKRKIGSGGDSERNVGSGALKLSDHDRPQTEIKINSITGKINWGAMSYGSEQDWIEAIIGKEPGK
;
A
#
# COMPACT_ATOMS: atom_id res chain seq x y z
N MET A 1 2.30 63.20 12.28
CA MET A 1 2.58 61.77 12.00
C MET A 1 1.94 61.21 10.72
N MET A 2 0.94 61.87 10.10
CA MET A 2 0.19 61.39 8.92
C MET A 2 1.01 61.18 7.62
N ASN A 3 2.17 61.84 7.49
CA ASN A 3 2.92 61.87 6.23
C ASN A 3 3.77 60.61 5.96
N LYS A 4 4.06 59.79 6.99
CA LYS A 4 4.78 58.51 6.81
C LYS A 4 3.89 57.42 6.20
N MET A 5 2.60 57.37 6.55
CA MET A 5 1.64 56.37 6.03
C MET A 5 1.36 56.56 4.53
N LYS A 6 1.28 57.81 4.04
CA LYS A 6 1.08 58.09 2.59
C LYS A 6 2.25 57.64 1.71
N LYS A 7 3.47 57.53 2.27
CA LYS A 7 4.68 57.11 1.53
C LYS A 7 4.75 55.59 1.35
N ILE A 8 4.17 54.83 2.28
CA ILE A 8 4.10 53.36 2.22
C ILE A 8 3.09 52.90 1.14
N LEU A 9 1.93 53.55 1.06
CA LEU A 9 0.91 53.25 0.04
C LEU A 9 1.35 53.60 -1.40
N LYS A 10 2.24 54.60 -1.56
CA LYS A 10 2.82 54.97 -2.87
C LYS A 10 3.99 54.09 -3.31
N ASN A 11 4.47 53.19 -2.47
CA ASN A 11 5.60 52.30 -2.77
C ASN A 11 5.17 50.88 -3.19
N GLN A 12 3.89 50.69 -3.52
CA GLN A 12 3.41 49.45 -4.11
C GLN A 12 3.82 49.41 -5.59
N LYS A 13 5.06 48.98 -5.86
CA LYS A 13 5.45 48.54 -7.20
C LYS A 13 4.53 47.36 -7.54
N GLY A 14 3.56 47.59 -8.43
CA GLY A 14 2.60 46.59 -8.84
C GLY A 14 3.31 45.39 -9.45
N PHE A 15 2.86 44.19 -9.07
CA PHE A 15 3.29 42.93 -9.67
C PHE A 15 2.99 42.98 -11.17
N THR A 16 3.96 42.66 -12.02
CA THR A 16 3.74 42.72 -13.46
C THR A 16 2.96 41.50 -13.92
N LEU A 17 2.06 41.65 -14.89
CA LEU A 17 1.32 40.51 -15.46
C LEU A 17 2.28 39.48 -16.07
N ILE A 18 3.42 39.92 -16.62
CA ILE A 18 4.42 39.03 -17.19
C ILE A 18 5.09 38.15 -16.12
N GLU A 19 5.38 38.68 -14.92
CA GLU A 19 5.90 37.88 -13.81
C GLU A 19 4.92 36.77 -13.42
N LEU A 20 3.63 37.07 -13.39
CA LEU A 20 2.62 36.04 -13.10
C LEU A 20 2.56 34.98 -14.19
N ILE A 21 2.57 35.41 -15.46
CA ILE A 21 2.49 34.52 -16.62
C ILE A 21 3.71 33.59 -16.69
N THR A 22 4.93 34.10 -16.48
CA THR A 22 6.12 33.25 -16.52
C THR A 22 6.11 32.21 -15.40
N VAL A 23 5.61 32.54 -14.20
CA VAL A 23 5.50 31.59 -13.08
C VAL A 23 4.52 30.47 -13.41
N ILE A 24 3.33 30.77 -13.93
CA ILE A 24 2.35 29.72 -14.30
C ILE A 24 2.85 28.84 -15.44
N VAL A 25 3.62 29.38 -16.38
CA VAL A 25 4.24 28.61 -17.48
C VAL A 25 5.24 27.60 -16.91
N ILE A 26 6.14 28.04 -16.03
CA ILE A 26 7.11 27.14 -15.39
C ILE A 26 6.39 26.09 -14.52
N LEU A 27 5.39 26.48 -13.74
CA LEU A 27 4.58 25.55 -12.94
C LEU A 27 3.86 24.53 -13.83
N GLY A 28 3.30 24.95 -14.97
CA GLY A 28 2.65 24.05 -15.93
C GLY A 28 3.60 22.97 -16.46
N ILE A 29 4.83 23.35 -16.78
CA ILE A 29 5.87 22.40 -17.25
C ILE A 29 6.22 21.39 -16.14
N ILE A 30 6.46 21.87 -14.91
CA ILE A 30 6.80 21.01 -13.76
C ILE A 30 5.64 20.06 -13.45
N LEU A 31 4.40 20.54 -13.45
CA LEU A 31 3.22 19.72 -13.19
C LEU A 31 3.01 18.63 -14.25
N GLY A 32 3.27 18.96 -15.53
CA GLY A 32 3.14 18.01 -16.64
C GLY A 32 3.98 16.74 -16.45
N ILE A 33 5.21 16.87 -15.95
CA ILE A 33 6.08 15.71 -15.64
C ILE A 33 5.90 15.20 -14.20
N GLY A 34 5.51 16.08 -13.28
CA GLY A 34 5.48 15.80 -11.84
C GLY A 34 4.32 14.89 -11.45
N ILE A 35 3.12 15.14 -11.97
CA ILE A 35 1.90 14.39 -11.63
C ILE A 35 2.03 12.89 -11.97
N PRO A 36 2.36 12.46 -13.21
CA PRO A 36 2.42 11.03 -13.54
C PRO A 36 3.49 10.30 -12.73
N ARG A 37 4.66 10.92 -12.51
CA ARG A 37 5.73 10.36 -11.69
C ARG A 37 5.30 10.19 -10.23
N TYR A 38 4.62 11.19 -9.69
CA TYR A 38 4.10 11.14 -8.32
C TYR A 38 3.08 10.01 -8.15
N LEU A 39 2.15 9.83 -9.09
CA LEU A 39 1.18 8.75 -9.04
C LEU A 39 1.83 7.36 -9.05
N HIS A 40 2.85 7.15 -9.89
CA HIS A 40 3.59 5.88 -9.92
C HIS A 40 4.31 5.59 -8.60
N ILE A 41 4.95 6.61 -8.02
CA ILE A 41 5.58 6.49 -6.69
C ILE A 41 4.51 6.11 -5.65
N GLN A 42 3.36 6.79 -5.66
CA GLN A 42 2.29 6.49 -4.71
C GLN A 42 1.78 5.06 -4.83
N PHE A 43 1.56 4.54 -6.05
CA PHE A 43 1.13 3.15 -6.24
C PHE A 43 2.15 2.15 -5.69
N LYS A 44 3.44 2.39 -5.92
CA LYS A 44 4.50 1.56 -5.38
C LYS A 44 4.59 1.64 -3.85
N GLN A 45 4.42 2.83 -3.26
CA GLN A 45 4.41 2.98 -1.80
C GLN A 45 3.20 2.32 -1.14
N GLU A 46 2.02 2.41 -1.76
CA GLU A 46 0.83 1.68 -1.31
C GLU A 46 1.07 0.16 -1.33
N TRP A 47 1.60 -0.36 -2.44
CA TRP A 47 1.94 -1.77 -2.57
C TRP A 47 2.97 -2.22 -1.52
N ASN A 48 4.05 -1.44 -1.31
CA ASN A 48 5.06 -1.74 -0.30
C ASN A 48 4.50 -1.72 1.12
N SER A 49 3.60 -0.78 1.41
CA SER A 49 2.93 -0.69 2.71
C SER A 49 2.13 -1.96 3.00
N ASP A 50 1.37 -2.46 2.02
CA ASP A 50 0.59 -3.68 2.19
C ASP A 50 1.48 -4.92 2.27
N ALA A 51 2.56 -4.99 1.48
CA ALA A 51 3.55 -6.06 1.58
C ALA A 51 4.17 -6.14 2.99
N VAL A 52 4.45 -5.00 3.63
CA VAL A 52 4.92 -4.96 5.02
C VAL A 52 3.85 -5.44 6.00
N THR A 53 2.59 -5.03 5.82
CA THR A 53 1.48 -5.52 6.63
C THR A 53 1.35 -7.04 6.53
N LEU A 54 1.39 -7.59 5.32
CA LEU A 54 1.31 -9.04 5.07
C LEU A 54 2.48 -9.80 5.69
N ARG A 55 3.70 -9.26 5.65
CA ARG A 55 4.85 -9.82 6.39
C ARG A 55 4.63 -9.86 7.90
N SER A 56 4.00 -8.83 8.46
CA SER A 56 3.63 -8.82 9.88
C SER A 56 2.61 -9.92 10.18
N VAL A 57 1.64 -10.13 9.29
CA VAL A 57 0.65 -11.22 9.44
C VAL A 57 1.32 -12.58 9.41
N LEU A 58 2.29 -12.79 8.51
CA LEU A 58 3.09 -14.02 8.49
C LEU A 58 3.82 -14.24 9.81
N LYS A 59 4.39 -13.18 10.39
CA LYS A 59 5.03 -13.28 11.71
C LYS A 59 4.04 -13.65 12.81
N SER A 60 2.83 -13.10 12.77
CA SER A 60 1.76 -13.50 13.69
C SER A 60 1.34 -14.96 13.50
N ALA A 61 1.30 -15.44 12.26
CA ALA A 61 1.06 -16.86 11.98
C ALA A 61 2.16 -17.75 12.57
N GLU A 62 3.44 -17.39 12.46
CA GLU A 62 4.51 -18.14 13.15
C GLU A 62 4.27 -18.24 14.66
N LEU A 63 3.80 -17.16 15.30
CA LEU A 63 3.46 -17.17 16.72
C LEU A 63 2.28 -18.10 17.03
N TYR A 64 1.27 -18.16 16.15
CA TYR A 64 0.16 -19.09 16.26
C TYR A 64 0.63 -20.55 16.31
N TYR A 65 1.53 -20.94 15.42
CA TYR A 65 2.02 -22.32 15.34
C TYR A 65 2.94 -22.72 16.50
N VAL A 66 3.66 -21.77 17.10
CA VAL A 66 4.40 -22.02 18.34
C VAL A 66 3.45 -22.43 19.47
N GLN A 67 2.22 -21.89 19.48
CA GLN A 67 1.20 -22.21 20.48
C GLN A 67 0.37 -23.44 20.11
N ASN A 68 0.20 -23.70 18.81
CA ASN A 68 -0.60 -24.81 18.27
C ASN A 68 0.25 -25.72 17.36
N PRO A 69 1.19 -26.50 17.92
CA PRO A 69 2.21 -27.22 17.15
C PRO A 69 1.67 -28.39 16.32
N THR A 70 0.41 -28.77 16.50
CA THR A 70 -0.26 -29.85 15.76
C THR A 70 -0.87 -29.39 14.44
N ASP A 71 -1.02 -28.07 14.25
CA ASP A 71 -1.71 -27.50 13.12
C ASP A 71 -0.73 -27.27 11.95
N ASP A 72 -1.19 -27.48 10.73
CA ASP A 72 -0.36 -27.39 9.51
C ASP A 72 -0.82 -26.31 8.52
N SER A 73 -2.00 -25.73 8.72
CA SER A 73 -2.51 -24.56 8.00
C SER A 73 -3.28 -23.61 8.93
N VAL A 74 -3.28 -22.32 8.59
CA VAL A 74 -4.08 -21.30 9.26
C VAL A 74 -4.53 -20.26 8.24
N SER A 75 -5.80 -19.87 8.33
CA SER A 75 -6.39 -18.82 7.48
C SER A 75 -6.27 -17.44 8.14
N PHE A 76 -6.54 -16.37 7.41
CA PHE A 76 -6.58 -15.03 8.00
C PHE A 76 -7.75 -14.89 8.98
N GLY A 77 -8.91 -15.46 8.65
CA GLY A 77 -10.08 -15.47 9.54
C GLY A 77 -9.80 -16.17 10.86
N ASP A 78 -9.04 -17.27 10.84
CA ASP A 78 -8.63 -17.95 12.07
C ASP A 78 -7.72 -17.06 12.93
N LEU A 79 -6.70 -16.44 12.33
CA LEU A 79 -5.79 -15.51 13.04
C LEU A 79 -6.54 -14.30 13.62
N ILE A 80 -7.54 -13.78 12.91
CA ILE A 80 -8.38 -12.68 13.38
C ILE A 80 -9.28 -13.14 14.54
N SER A 81 -9.97 -14.27 14.37
CA SER A 81 -10.90 -14.80 15.38
C SER A 81 -10.21 -15.15 16.70
N GLN A 82 -8.94 -15.57 16.62
CA GLN A 82 -8.10 -15.89 17.77
C GLN A 82 -7.30 -14.69 18.31
N GLY A 83 -7.41 -13.51 17.68
CA GLY A 83 -6.83 -12.26 18.18
C GLY A 83 -5.32 -12.09 17.93
N TYR A 84 -4.74 -12.81 16.96
CA TYR A 84 -3.33 -12.65 16.58
C TYR A 84 -3.10 -11.44 15.68
N ILE A 85 -4.11 -11.06 14.90
CA ILE A 85 -4.09 -9.92 13.98
C ILE A 85 -5.44 -9.22 14.00
N ASP A 86 -5.45 -7.93 13.67
CA ASP A 86 -6.67 -7.19 13.41
C ASP A 86 -7.15 -7.43 11.96
N ASP A 87 -8.44 -7.24 11.75
CA ASP A 87 -9.03 -7.24 10.41
C ASP A 87 -8.68 -5.93 9.67
N VAL A 88 -7.62 -5.98 8.86
CA VAL A 88 -7.06 -4.82 8.16
C VAL A 88 -7.58 -4.74 6.73
N VAL A 89 -7.88 -3.52 6.27
CA VAL A 89 -8.13 -3.22 4.85
C VAL A 89 -6.79 -2.91 4.18
N LEU A 90 -6.39 -3.74 3.23
CA LEU A 90 -5.21 -3.48 2.39
C LEU A 90 -5.53 -2.36 1.38
N LYS A 91 -4.52 -1.54 1.05
CA LYS A 91 -4.66 -0.45 0.07
C LYS A 91 -4.73 -0.96 -1.36
N ARG A 92 -4.25 -2.17 -1.61
CA ARG A 92 -4.14 -2.84 -2.90
C ARG A 92 -4.87 -4.18 -2.90
N LYS A 93 -5.25 -4.64 -4.10
CA LYS A 93 -5.86 -5.94 -4.35
C LYS A 93 -5.41 -6.49 -5.70
N ILE A 94 -5.62 -7.79 -5.92
CA ILE A 94 -5.46 -8.39 -7.25
C ILE A 94 -6.52 -7.84 -8.20
N GLY A 95 -6.06 -7.27 -9.31
CA GLY A 95 -6.85 -6.89 -10.46
C GLY A 95 -7.15 -8.08 -11.39
N SER A 96 -8.01 -7.87 -12.38
CA SER A 96 -8.44 -8.95 -13.30
C SER A 96 -7.30 -9.57 -14.10
N GLY A 97 -6.17 -8.86 -14.27
CA GLY A 97 -4.97 -9.31 -14.98
C GLY A 97 -3.86 -9.88 -14.07
N GLY A 98 -4.09 -9.99 -12.76
CA GLY A 98 -3.04 -10.31 -11.78
C GLY A 98 -2.18 -9.10 -11.37
N ASP A 99 -2.40 -7.95 -12.00
CA ASP A 99 -1.75 -6.69 -11.62
C ASP A 99 -2.32 -6.15 -10.30
N SER A 100 -1.51 -5.40 -9.56
CA SER A 100 -2.01 -4.72 -8.39
C SER A 100 -2.93 -3.57 -8.78
N GLU A 101 -4.14 -3.55 -8.24
CA GLU A 101 -5.11 -2.46 -8.37
C GLU A 101 -5.40 -1.79 -7.03
N ARG A 102 -5.79 -0.51 -7.06
CA ARG A 102 -6.11 0.22 -5.83
C ARG A 102 -7.42 -0.32 -5.24
N ASN A 103 -7.38 -0.68 -3.96
CA ASN A 103 -8.55 -1.12 -3.19
C ASN A 103 -9.20 0.09 -2.52
N VAL A 104 -10.06 0.79 -3.26
CA VAL A 104 -10.83 1.95 -2.75
C VAL A 104 -12.31 1.80 -3.06
N GLY A 105 -13.15 2.32 -2.17
CA GLY A 105 -14.60 2.36 -2.34
C GLY A 105 -15.37 1.80 -1.15
N SER A 106 -16.69 1.94 -1.19
CA SER A 106 -17.57 1.29 -0.22
C SER A 106 -17.52 -0.23 -0.46
N GLY A 107 -17.04 -0.99 0.52
CA GLY A 107 -16.79 -2.44 0.37
C GLY A 107 -15.37 -2.79 -0.09
N ALA A 108 -14.38 -1.95 0.20
CA ALA A 108 -12.97 -2.32 0.04
C ALA A 108 -12.70 -3.66 0.76
N LEU A 109 -12.10 -4.61 0.03
CA LEU A 109 -11.89 -5.97 0.51
C LEU A 109 -10.97 -5.94 1.72
N LYS A 110 -11.37 -6.67 2.76
CA LYS A 110 -10.58 -6.83 3.97
C LYS A 110 -9.68 -8.05 3.89
N LEU A 111 -8.78 -8.18 4.86
CA LEU A 111 -7.96 -9.37 5.01
C LEU A 111 -8.83 -10.59 5.34
N SER A 112 -9.91 -10.44 6.11
CA SER A 112 -10.89 -11.50 6.35
C SER A 112 -11.55 -12.04 5.07
N ASP A 113 -11.67 -11.21 4.03
CA ASP A 113 -12.28 -11.59 2.75
C ASP A 113 -11.30 -12.37 1.86
N HIS A 114 -10.04 -12.44 2.27
CA HIS A 114 -9.00 -13.15 1.55
C HIS A 114 -8.86 -14.62 1.95
N ASP A 115 -9.72 -15.20 2.78
CA ASP A 115 -9.71 -16.62 3.20
C ASP A 115 -10.04 -17.60 2.05
N ARG A 116 -9.20 -17.59 1.02
CA ARG A 116 -9.25 -18.55 -0.08
C ARG A 116 -8.16 -19.61 0.14
N PRO A 117 -8.38 -20.87 -0.30
CA PRO A 117 -7.40 -21.95 -0.11
C PRO A 117 -5.97 -21.61 -0.60
N GLN A 118 -5.87 -20.77 -1.64
CA GLN A 118 -4.60 -20.28 -2.20
C GLN A 118 -3.85 -19.25 -1.34
N THR A 119 -4.45 -18.72 -0.28
CA THR A 119 -3.86 -17.73 0.63
C THR A 119 -3.47 -18.29 1.99
N GLU A 120 -3.83 -19.56 2.25
CA GLU A 120 -3.51 -20.24 3.50
C GLU A 120 -2.02 -20.17 3.78
N ILE A 121 -1.70 -19.77 5.01
CA ILE A 121 -0.35 -19.84 5.54
C ILE A 121 -0.19 -21.28 6.00
N LYS A 122 0.82 -21.99 5.49
CA LYS A 122 1.15 -23.34 5.92
C LYS A 122 2.47 -23.34 6.65
N ILE A 123 2.69 -24.29 7.54
CA ILE A 123 4.00 -24.52 8.14
C ILE A 123 4.47 -25.94 7.84
N ASN A 124 5.76 -26.06 7.55
CA ASN A 124 6.41 -27.33 7.51
C ASN A 124 6.47 -27.92 8.93
N SER A 125 5.71 -28.96 9.21
CA SER A 125 5.62 -29.61 10.52
C SER A 125 6.94 -30.18 11.07
N ILE A 126 7.97 -30.32 10.21
CA ILE A 126 9.29 -30.83 10.60
C ILE A 126 10.29 -29.70 10.86
N THR A 127 10.21 -28.60 10.09
CA THR A 127 11.19 -27.49 10.16
C THR A 127 10.68 -26.24 10.85
N GLY A 128 9.36 -26.13 11.10
CA GLY A 128 8.73 -24.94 11.66
C GLY A 128 8.76 -23.72 10.74
N LYS A 129 9.21 -23.88 9.49
CA LYS A 129 9.27 -22.80 8.49
C LYS A 129 7.92 -22.62 7.81
N ILE A 130 7.58 -21.37 7.51
CA ILE A 130 6.43 -21.04 6.65
C ILE A 130 6.63 -21.67 5.27
N ASN A 131 5.62 -22.42 4.84
CA ASN A 131 5.43 -22.87 3.48
C ASN A 131 4.25 -22.10 2.88
N TRP A 132 4.41 -21.62 1.67
CA TRP A 132 3.35 -20.96 0.92
C TRP A 132 2.43 -22.05 0.34
N GLY A 133 1.13 -21.99 0.65
CA GLY A 133 0.14 -23.05 0.39
C GLY A 133 -0.02 -23.51 -1.07
N ALA A 134 -0.90 -24.51 -1.26
CA ALA A 134 -0.94 -25.51 -2.34
C ALA A 134 -1.05 -24.98 -3.80
N MET A 135 -0.01 -24.32 -4.28
CA MET A 135 0.32 -24.04 -5.68
C MET A 135 1.76 -23.50 -5.75
N SER A 136 2.73 -24.20 -5.14
CA SER A 136 4.18 -23.95 -5.28
C SER A 136 4.57 -22.48 -5.53
N TYR A 137 4.15 -21.57 -4.66
CA TYR A 137 4.68 -20.21 -4.68
C TYR A 137 6.13 -20.31 -4.22
N GLY A 138 7.05 -19.98 -5.13
CA GLY A 138 8.49 -20.25 -4.96
C GLY A 138 9.15 -19.34 -3.92
N SER A 139 8.46 -18.26 -3.52
CA SER A 139 8.97 -17.27 -2.59
C SER A 139 7.84 -16.56 -1.82
N GLU A 140 8.20 -15.90 -0.72
CA GLU A 140 7.32 -14.97 0.02
C GLU A 140 6.72 -13.89 -0.90
N GLN A 141 7.50 -13.42 -1.86
CA GLN A 141 7.07 -12.41 -2.82
C GLN A 141 5.91 -12.92 -3.68
N ASP A 142 5.97 -14.17 -4.13
CA ASP A 142 4.91 -14.75 -4.95
C ASP A 142 3.60 -14.90 -4.16
N TRP A 143 3.69 -15.21 -2.85
CA TRP A 143 2.53 -15.24 -1.97
C TRP A 143 1.93 -13.85 -1.73
N ILE A 144 2.77 -12.82 -1.53
CA ILE A 144 2.30 -11.43 -1.44
C ILE A 144 1.59 -11.03 -2.73
N GLU A 145 2.17 -11.32 -3.90
CA GLU A 145 1.57 -11.00 -5.20
C GLU A 145 0.26 -11.78 -5.44
N ALA A 146 0.10 -12.97 -4.85
CA ALA A 146 -1.15 -13.73 -4.85
C ALA A 146 -2.25 -13.14 -3.96
N ILE A 147 -1.98 -12.05 -3.21
CA ILE A 147 -2.97 -11.35 -2.38
C ILE A 147 -3.20 -9.92 -2.88
N ILE A 148 -2.14 -9.19 -3.24
CA ILE A 148 -2.22 -7.77 -3.62
C ILE A 148 -1.88 -7.49 -5.09
N GLY A 149 -1.64 -8.53 -5.89
CA GLY A 149 -1.23 -8.44 -7.28
C GLY A 149 0.25 -8.07 -7.45
N LYS A 150 0.73 -8.13 -8.69
CA LYS A 150 2.12 -7.83 -9.05
C LYS A 150 2.52 -6.40 -8.68
N GLU A 151 3.78 -6.23 -8.28
CA GLU A 151 4.34 -4.91 -7.95
C GLU A 151 4.20 -3.94 -9.14
N PRO A 152 3.66 -2.72 -8.93
CA PRO A 152 3.54 -1.73 -9.99
C PRO A 152 4.89 -1.40 -10.64
N GLY A 153 4.99 -1.55 -11.96
CA GLY A 153 6.18 -1.21 -12.74
C GLY A 153 7.20 -2.34 -12.92
N LYS A 154 6.85 -3.59 -12.58
CA LYS A 154 7.58 -4.79 -12.99
C LYS A 154 6.99 -5.43 -14.24
#